data_AF-A0A350DL64-F1
#
_entry.id   AF-A0A350DL64-F1
#
_cell.length_a   1.000
_cell.length_b   1.000
_cell.length_c   1.000
_cell.angle_alpha   90.00
_cell.angle_beta   90.00
_cell.angle_gamma   90.00
#
_symmetry.space_group_name_H-M   'P 1'
#
loop_
_entity.id
_entity.type
_entity.pdbx_description
1 polymer ?
#
loop_
_entity_poly.entity_id
_entity_poly.type
_entity_poly.pdbx_seq_one_letter_code
_entity_poly.pdbx_strand_id
1 'polypeptide(L)' 'MSKIEKLDDFHLTIAEIKKKDYPQLKALMDRVYVNLGGAWSKNTIHALIDAFPEGQIALFDHDELIGIVLSMRVD' A
#
# COMPACT_ATOMS: atom_id res chain seq x y z
N MET A 1 -12.18 -32.13 -8.40
CA MET A 1 -10.76 -32.07 -7.99
C MET A 1 -10.49 -30.65 -7.52
N SER A 2 -10.47 -30.40 -6.21
CA SER A 2 -10.06 -29.10 -5.67
C SER A 2 -8.55 -29.02 -5.78
N LYS A 3 -8.05 -28.10 -6.60
CA LYS A 3 -6.63 -27.78 -6.71
C LYS A 3 -6.25 -27.14 -5.37
N ILE A 4 -5.57 -27.90 -4.51
CA ILE A 4 -4.94 -27.35 -3.31
C ILE A 4 -3.80 -26.48 -3.85
N GLU A 5 -4.00 -25.17 -3.90
CA GLU A 5 -2.90 -24.23 -4.13
C GLU A 5 -1.87 -24.44 -3.02
N LYS A 6 -0.60 -24.62 -3.41
CA LYS A 6 0.48 -24.85 -2.46
C LYS A 6 0.59 -23.61 -1.57
N LEU A 7 0.59 -23.81 -0.25
CA LEU A 7 0.83 -22.76 0.74
C LEU A 7 2.15 -22.00 0.53
N ASP A 8 3.09 -22.58 -0.22
CA ASP A 8 4.41 -22.00 -0.52
C ASP A 8 4.35 -20.76 -1.43
N ASP A 9 3.21 -20.46 -2.09
CA ASP A 9 3.06 -19.27 -2.96
C ASP A 9 2.57 -18.02 -2.23
N PHE A 10 2.21 -18.09 -0.93
CA PHE A 10 1.77 -16.91 -0.17
C PHE A 10 2.94 -16.27 0.59
N HIS A 11 3.66 -15.34 -0.05
CA HIS A 11 4.81 -14.64 0.54
C HIS A 11 4.43 -13.23 0.99
N LEU A 12 3.78 -13.15 2.15
CA LEU A 12 3.31 -11.87 2.71
C LEU A 12 4.41 -11.13 3.49
N THR A 13 4.62 -9.86 3.16
CA THR A 13 5.58 -8.98 3.85
C THR A 13 4.88 -7.71 4.33
N ILE A 14 5.13 -7.33 5.58
CA ILE A 14 4.72 -6.04 6.12
C ILE A 14 5.94 -5.13 6.17
N ALA A 15 5.86 -3.97 5.51
CA ALA A 15 6.97 -3.03 5.42
C ALA A 15 6.47 -1.59 5.22
N GLU A 16 7.34 -0.64 5.52
CA GLU A 16 7.14 0.77 5.17
C GLU A 16 7.14 0.95 3.64
N ILE A 17 6.25 1.81 3.14
CA ILE A 17 6.29 2.20 1.73
C ILE A 17 7.32 3.29 1.46
N LYS A 18 7.87 3.29 0.25
CA LYS A 18 8.78 4.32 -0.25
C LYS A 18 8.08 5.16 -1.30
N LYS A 19 8.60 6.37 -1.56
CA LYS A 19 8.09 7.27 -2.62
C LYS A 19 7.98 6.59 -4.01
N LYS A 20 8.87 5.62 -4.29
CA LYS A 20 8.85 4.84 -5.53
C LYS A 20 7.61 3.95 -5.67
N ASP A 21 6.93 3.61 -4.58
CA ASP A 21 5.80 2.68 -4.56
C ASP A 21 4.46 3.40 -4.84
N TYR A 22 4.47 4.74 -4.96
CA TYR A 22 3.28 5.54 -5.26
C TYR A 22 2.47 5.04 -6.48
N PRO A 23 3.06 4.60 -7.61
CA PRO A 23 2.27 4.08 -8.72
C PRO A 23 1.41 2.86 -8.35
N GLN A 24 1.94 1.93 -7.56
CA GLN A 24 1.18 0.77 -7.08
C GLN A 24 0.10 1.19 -6.08
N LEU A 25 0.45 2.06 -5.13
CA LEU A 25 -0.51 2.62 -4.17
C LEU A 25 -1.67 3.33 -4.88
N LYS A 26 -1.38 4.14 -5.90
CA LYS A 26 -2.39 4.82 -6.71
C LYS A 26 -3.34 3.82 -7.34
N ALA A 27 -2.81 2.79 -8.00
CA ALA A 27 -3.63 1.75 -8.62
C ALA A 27 -4.53 1.03 -7.60
N LEU A 28 -3.99 0.72 -6.41
CA LEU A 28 -4.77 0.10 -5.34
C LEU A 28 -5.88 1.04 -4.85
N MET A 29 -5.56 2.29 -4.53
CA MET A 29 -6.54 3.27 -4.04
C MET A 29 -7.59 3.61 -5.09
N ASP A 30 -7.23 3.75 -6.37
CA ASP A 30 -8.20 3.98 -7.44
C ASP A 30 -9.19 2.82 -7.56
N ARG A 31 -8.72 1.57 -7.36
CA ARG A 31 -9.57 0.37 -7.36
C ARG A 31 -10.49 0.32 -6.14
N VAL A 32 -9.97 0.58 -4.94
CA VAL A 32 -10.70 0.45 -3.67
C VAL A 32 -11.62 1.65 -3.40
N TYR A 33 -11.17 2.85 -3.77
CA TYR A 33 -11.84 4.14 -3.53
C TYR A 33 -12.41 4.76 -4.81
N VAL A 34 -12.81 3.93 -5.78
CA VAL A 34 -13.37 4.39 -7.07
C VAL A 34 -14.53 5.39 -6.91
N ASN A 35 -15.34 5.22 -5.86
CA ASN A 35 -16.49 6.10 -5.56
C ASN A 35 -16.16 7.29 -4.64
N LEU A 36 -14.91 7.41 -4.17
CA LEU A 36 -14.44 8.47 -3.27
C LEU A 36 -13.38 9.38 -3.91
N GLY A 37 -13.24 9.31 -5.24
CA GLY A 37 -12.28 10.13 -5.99
C GLY A 37 -10.90 9.49 -6.19
N GLY A 38 -10.74 8.21 -5.82
CA GLY A 38 -9.52 7.44 -6.04
C GLY A 38 -8.37 7.83 -5.10
N ALA A 39 -7.15 7.74 -5.61
CA ALA A 39 -5.95 7.98 -4.82
C ALA A 39 -5.75 9.46 -4.46
N TRP A 40 -5.18 9.70 -3.27
CA TRP A 40 -4.60 11.00 -2.95
C TRP A 40 -3.43 11.34 -3.87
N SER A 41 -3.15 12.64 -4.00
CA SER A 41 -2.08 13.12 -4.88
C SER A 41 -0.71 12.59 -4.46
N LYS A 42 0.20 12.45 -5.44
CA LYS A 42 1.60 12.07 -5.21
C LYS A 42 2.28 12.93 -4.15
N ASN A 43 2.04 14.23 -4.19
CA ASN A 43 2.63 15.18 -3.26
C ASN A 43 2.11 14.96 -1.83
N THR A 44 0.82 14.67 -1.67
CA THR A 44 0.22 14.34 -0.37
C THR A 44 0.84 13.06 0.20
N ILE A 45 0.90 11.98 -0.58
CA ILE A 45 1.50 10.72 -0.13
C ILE A 45 2.98 10.90 0.23
N HIS A 46 3.74 11.64 -0.60
CA HIS A 46 5.14 11.92 -0.30
C HIS A 46 5.30 12.70 1.01
N ALA A 47 4.43 13.67 1.30
CA ALA A 47 4.46 14.42 2.54
C ALA A 47 4.19 13.52 3.76
N LEU A 48 3.26 12.56 3.66
CA LEU A 48 3.02 11.57 4.72
C LEU A 48 4.25 10.70 4.98
N ILE A 49 4.89 10.21 3.91
CA ILE A 49 6.12 9.40 4.00
C ILE A 49 7.26 10.24 4.61
N ASP A 50 7.40 11.50 4.24
CA ASP A 50 8.47 12.36 4.76
C ASP A 50 8.25 12.73 6.24
N ALA A 51 7.00 12.94 6.65
CA ALA A 51 6.67 13.36 8.01
C ALA A 51 6.64 12.21 9.01
N PHE A 52 6.18 11.02 8.58
CA PHE A 52 6.01 9.87 9.45
C PHE A 52 6.17 8.55 8.67
N PRO A 53 7.40 8.22 8.21
CA PRO A 53 7.66 7.06 7.36
C PRO A 53 7.25 5.74 8.01
N GLU A 54 7.56 5.57 9.30
CA GLU A 54 7.22 4.38 10.09
C GLU A 54 5.70 4.21 10.28
N GLY A 55 4.92 5.26 10.02
CA GLY A 55 3.46 5.24 10.05
C GLY A 55 2.80 4.85 8.72
N GLN A 56 3.58 4.71 7.64
CA GLN A 56 3.08 4.37 6.31
C GLN A 56 3.37 2.90 6.01
N ILE A 57 2.53 2.00 6.53
CA ILE A 57 2.76 0.56 6.52
C ILE A 57 1.94 -0.09 5.42
N ALA A 58 2.56 -0.90 4.57
CA ALA A 58 1.89 -1.70 3.56
C ALA A 58 2.05 -3.20 3.79
N LEU A 59 1.07 -3.94 3.27
CA LEU A 59 1.13 -5.38 3.09
C LEU A 59 1.45 -5.67 1.62
N PHE A 60 2.52 -6.43 1.41
CA PHE A 60 2.94 -6.90 0.11
C PHE A 60 2.71 -8.40 0.00
N ASP A 61 2.27 -8.85 -1.17
CA ASP A 61 2.45 -10.23 -1.61
C ASP A 61 3.57 -10.23 -2.65
N HIS A 62 4.71 -10.83 -2.31
CA HIS A 62 5.97 -10.63 -3.02
C HIS A 62 6.33 -9.13 -3.15
N ASP A 63 6.25 -8.57 -4.37
CA ASP A 63 6.51 -7.16 -4.69
C ASP A 63 5.23 -6.35 -5.00
N GLU A 64 4.05 -6.98 -4.90
CA GLU A 64 2.76 -6.36 -5.17
C GLU A 64 2.17 -5.76 -3.88
N LEU A 65 1.86 -4.47 -3.92
CA LEU A 65 1.19 -3.77 -2.81
C LEU A 65 -0.30 -4.12 -2.80
N ILE A 66 -0.72 -4.94 -1.83
CA ILE A 66 -2.10 -5.45 -1.73
C ILE A 66 -2.92 -4.79 -0.62
N GLY A 67 -2.28 -4.08 0.31
CA GLY A 67 -2.94 -3.35 1.38
C GLY A 67 -2.06 -2.24 1.95
N ILE A 68 -2.67 -1.23 2.57
CA ILE A 68 -1.95 -0.13 3.19
C ILE A 68 -2.71 0.49 4.37
N VAL A 69 -1.95 0.96 5.36
CA VAL A 69 -2.38 1.91 6.40
C VAL A 69 -1.61 3.21 6.19
N LEU A 70 -2.34 4.30 5.99
CA LEU A 70 -1.78 5.65 5.94
C LEU A 70 -2.09 6.37 7.24
N SER A 71 -1.05 6.96 7.86
CA SER A 71 -1.17 7.62 9.15
C SER A 71 -0.72 9.08 9.07
N MET A 72 -1.42 9.97 9.75
CA MET A 72 -1.01 11.37 9.95
C MET A 72 -0.54 11.56 11.38
N ARG A 73 0.67 12.10 11.56
CA ARG A 73 1.19 12.53 12.86
C ARG A 73 0.90 14.02 13.03
N VAL A 74 0.35 14.39 14.18
CA VAL A 74 0.04 15.78 14.56
C VAL A 74 0.65 16.02 15.94
N ASP A 75 1.14 17.23 16.16
CA ASP A 75 1.77 17.66 17.41
C ASP A 75 0.75 18.02 18.49
#